data_AF-A0A1E1G7P9-F1
#
_entry.id   AF-A0A1E1G7P9-F1
#
_cell.length_a   1.000
_cell.length_b   1.000
_cell.length_c   1.000
_cell.angle_alpha   90.00
_cell.angle_beta   90.00
_cell.angle_gamma   90.00
#
_symmetry.space_group_name_H-M   'P 1'
#
loop_
_entity.id
_entity.type
_entity.pdbx_description
1 polymer ?
#
loop_
_entity_poly.entity_id
_entity_poly.type
_entity_poly.pdbx_seq_one_letter_code
_entity_poly.pdbx_strand_id
1 'polypeptide(L)'
;MPLIKLYFTPALLLLMLSCPLWQLSQSLPMMRNGPVTDSCVLYGRTLLQNITVALSEKEMFHAINCTEQSVELNMETNTPSVCAPKESTCSGIAKSEFDQESCLTEIEKDLRHYYKFLTAQPDPSKLLDKIVLSSLREFMENCFTWSLSADLTSKQAAVERDSTFEERLNLCKVLKGFQINTSDCKVLKGFQIRTITINRVIGYMNSGEHAK
;
A
#
# COMPACT_ATOMS: atom_id res chain seq x y z
N MET A 1 -49.82 46.47 -27.39
CA MET A 1 -50.21 46.06 -26.02
C MET A 1 -51.39 45.10 -26.10
N PRO A 2 -51.18 43.82 -25.81
CA PRO A 2 -52.16 43.04 -25.07
C PRO A 2 -51.54 42.45 -23.80
N LEU A 3 -52.30 42.51 -22.70
CA LEU A 3 -52.02 41.93 -21.41
C LEU A 3 -52.24 40.41 -21.47
N ILE A 4 -51.16 39.63 -21.36
CA ILE A 4 -51.24 38.17 -21.20
C ILE A 4 -51.30 37.88 -19.70
N LYS A 5 -52.46 37.39 -19.24
CA LYS A 5 -52.65 36.81 -17.90
C LYS A 5 -51.92 35.47 -17.83
N LEU A 6 -50.84 35.39 -17.04
CA LEU A 6 -50.23 34.12 -16.67
C LEU A 6 -51.05 33.47 -15.54
N TYR A 7 -51.86 32.47 -15.89
CA TYR A 7 -52.49 31.58 -14.92
C TYR A 7 -51.43 30.60 -14.39
N PHE A 8 -50.97 30.83 -13.17
CA PHE A 8 -50.12 29.89 -12.43
C PHE A 8 -50.99 28.76 -11.86
N THR A 9 -50.91 27.59 -12.45
CA THR A 9 -51.48 26.34 -11.89
C THR A 9 -50.62 25.86 -10.71
N PRO A 10 -51.20 25.55 -9.53
CA PRO A 10 -50.42 25.16 -8.34
C PRO A 10 -49.86 23.73 -8.38
N ALA A 11 -50.05 22.99 -9.48
CA ALA A 11 -49.66 21.58 -9.59
C ALA A 11 -48.19 21.35 -9.97
N LEU A 12 -47.43 22.38 -10.35
CA LEU A 12 -46.02 22.25 -10.76
C LEU A 12 -45.00 22.53 -9.64
N LEU A 13 -45.44 22.99 -8.46
CA LEU A 13 -44.56 23.26 -7.31
C LEU A 13 -44.36 22.06 -6.37
N LEU A 14 -45.06 20.94 -6.59
CA LEU A 14 -44.96 19.74 -5.74
C LEU A 14 -43.98 18.67 -6.27
N LEU A 15 -43.36 18.87 -7.45
CA LEU A 15 -42.39 17.95 -8.04
C LEU A 15 -40.92 18.28 -7.71
N MET A 16 -40.67 19.32 -6.89
CA MET A 16 -39.31 19.72 -6.48
C MET A 16 -38.95 19.32 -5.03
N LEU A 17 -39.76 18.47 -4.40
CA LEU A 17 -39.60 18.05 -2.99
C LEU A 17 -39.33 16.55 -2.82
N SER A 18 -38.90 15.86 -3.87
CA SER A 18 -38.48 14.46 -3.81
C SER A 18 -37.11 14.25 -4.46
N CYS A 19 -36.09 14.96 -3.96
CA CYS A 19 -34.73 14.44 -3.97
C CYS A 19 -34.46 13.91 -2.56
N PRO A 20 -34.11 12.63 -2.36
CA PRO A 20 -33.61 12.24 -1.06
C PRO A 20 -32.34 13.07 -0.84
N LEU A 21 -32.31 13.82 0.26
CA LEU A 21 -31.04 14.30 0.78
C LEU A 21 -30.11 13.10 0.81
N TRP A 22 -29.04 13.12 0.04
CA TRP A 22 -27.87 12.35 0.39
C TRP A 22 -27.50 12.80 1.80
N GLN A 23 -27.91 11.99 2.78
CA GLN A 23 -27.26 11.97 4.06
C GLN A 23 -25.80 11.69 3.73
N LEU A 24 -24.97 12.74 3.78
CA LEU A 24 -23.57 12.61 4.12
C LEU A 24 -23.54 12.03 5.54
N SER A 25 -23.78 10.72 5.62
CA SER A 25 -23.34 9.93 6.75
C SER A 25 -21.83 10.07 6.75
N GLN A 26 -21.31 10.98 7.57
CA GLN A 26 -19.94 10.86 8.06
C GLN A 26 -19.91 9.59 8.89
N SER A 27 -19.73 8.45 8.21
CA SER A 27 -19.32 7.24 8.88
C SER A 27 -17.94 7.53 9.47
N LEU A 28 -17.86 7.54 10.80
CA LEU A 28 -16.60 7.32 11.50
C LEU A 28 -15.83 6.16 10.83
N PRO A 29 -14.49 6.15 10.85
CA PRO A 29 -13.73 5.06 10.29
C PRO A 29 -14.08 3.78 11.06
N MET A 30 -15.03 3.04 10.52
CA MET A 30 -15.37 1.69 10.96
C MET A 30 -14.11 0.87 10.73
N MET A 31 -13.66 0.24 11.79
CA MET A 31 -12.67 -0.83 11.76
C MET A 31 -13.06 -1.77 10.63
N ARG A 32 -12.30 -1.79 9.52
CA ARG A 32 -12.64 -2.57 8.33
C ARG A 32 -12.23 -4.01 8.57
N ASN A 33 -12.97 -4.69 9.45
CA ASN A 33 -12.92 -6.15 9.64
C ASN A 33 -13.75 -6.88 8.55
N GLY A 34 -13.96 -6.24 7.39
CA GLY A 34 -14.68 -6.80 6.26
C GLY A 34 -13.76 -7.61 5.34
N PRO A 35 -14.33 -8.41 4.42
CA PRO A 35 -13.53 -9.14 3.44
C PRO A 35 -12.65 -8.18 2.65
N VAL A 36 -11.42 -8.61 2.36
CA VAL A 36 -10.52 -7.94 1.42
C VAL A 36 -11.29 -7.74 0.11
N THR A 37 -11.31 -6.51 -0.42
CA THR A 37 -12.07 -6.18 -1.63
C THR A 37 -11.21 -6.16 -2.87
N ASP A 38 -11.86 -6.25 -4.03
CA ASP A 38 -11.22 -6.11 -5.34
C ASP A 38 -10.42 -4.80 -5.48
N SER A 39 -10.87 -3.73 -4.84
CA SER A 39 -10.11 -2.46 -4.79
C SER A 39 -8.76 -2.63 -4.11
N CYS A 40 -8.66 -3.45 -3.07
CA CYS A 40 -7.37 -3.72 -2.41
C CYS A 40 -6.43 -4.58 -3.23
N VAL A 41 -6.97 -5.51 -4.02
CA VAL A 41 -6.19 -6.22 -5.03
C VAL A 41 -5.63 -5.22 -6.05
N LEU A 42 -6.44 -4.25 -6.50
CA LEU A 42 -6.02 -3.23 -7.46
C LEU A 42 -4.92 -2.33 -6.88
N TYR A 43 -5.13 -1.73 -5.70
CA TYR A 43 -4.14 -0.86 -5.07
C TYR A 43 -2.82 -1.59 -4.79
N GLY A 44 -2.88 -2.84 -4.31
CA GLY A 44 -1.69 -3.66 -4.11
C GLY A 44 -0.90 -3.88 -5.41
N ARG A 45 -1.59 -4.13 -6.53
CA ARG A 45 -0.95 -4.30 -7.85
C ARG A 45 -0.33 -3.00 -8.34
N THR A 46 -1.03 -1.87 -8.20
CA THR A 46 -0.52 -0.55 -8.56
C THR A 46 0.76 -0.24 -7.78
N LEU A 47 0.78 -0.49 -6.47
CA LEU A 47 1.99 -0.31 -5.65
C LEU A 47 3.16 -1.16 -6.16
N LEU A 48 2.93 -2.45 -6.47
CA LEU A 48 3.98 -3.32 -7.00
C LEU A 48 4.53 -2.82 -8.35
N GLN A 49 3.64 -2.38 -9.25
CA GLN A 49 4.02 -1.82 -10.54
C GLN A 49 4.86 -0.55 -10.36
N ASN A 50 4.44 0.35 -9.49
CA ASN A 50 5.14 1.60 -9.25
C ASN A 50 6.52 1.39 -8.61
N ILE A 51 6.66 0.45 -7.66
CA ILE A 51 7.97 0.05 -7.14
C ILE A 51 8.85 -0.48 -8.27
N THR A 52 8.30 -1.30 -9.17
CA THR A 52 9.03 -1.87 -10.30
C THR A 52 9.49 -0.78 -11.29
N VAL A 53 8.64 0.22 -11.54
CA VAL A 53 8.98 1.39 -12.37
C VAL A 53 10.07 2.22 -11.71
N ALA A 54 9.95 2.55 -10.42
CA ALA A 54 10.96 3.30 -9.68
C ALA A 54 12.32 2.59 -9.69
N LEU A 55 12.34 1.25 -9.57
CA LEU A 55 13.56 0.44 -9.64
C LEU A 55 14.19 0.37 -11.04
N SER A 56 13.46 0.80 -12.06
CA SER A 56 13.90 0.86 -13.45
C SER A 56 14.26 2.30 -13.88
N GLU A 57 14.07 3.28 -13.00
CA GLU A 57 14.39 4.68 -13.27
C GLU A 57 15.90 4.92 -13.24
N LYS A 58 16.41 5.43 -14.36
CA LYS A 58 17.85 5.56 -14.60
C LYS A 58 18.47 6.70 -13.79
N GLU A 59 17.70 7.76 -13.57
CA GLU A 59 18.18 8.94 -12.83
C GLU A 59 18.31 8.65 -11.33
N MET A 60 17.37 7.90 -10.73
CA MET A 60 17.40 7.57 -9.29
C MET A 60 18.61 6.71 -8.90
N PHE A 61 18.98 5.77 -9.76
CA PHE A 61 20.04 4.78 -9.46
C PHE A 61 21.20 4.86 -10.45
N HIS A 62 21.46 6.05 -11.01
CA HIS A 62 22.58 6.25 -11.92
C HIS A 62 23.90 5.76 -11.30
N ALA A 63 24.62 4.91 -12.03
CA ALA A 63 25.84 4.22 -11.61
C ALA A 63 25.68 3.20 -10.45
N ILE A 64 24.45 2.82 -10.08
CA ILE A 64 24.17 1.79 -9.09
C ILE A 64 23.38 0.66 -9.76
N ASN A 65 24.01 -0.51 -9.92
CA ASN A 65 23.26 -1.67 -10.37
C ASN A 65 22.52 -2.33 -9.20
N CYS A 66 21.24 -2.00 -9.05
CA CYS A 66 20.41 -2.55 -7.98
C CYS A 66 20.22 -4.07 -8.06
N THR A 67 20.43 -4.72 -9.22
CA THR A 67 20.32 -6.18 -9.29
C THR A 67 21.47 -6.91 -8.60
N GLU A 68 22.59 -6.23 -8.37
CA GLU A 68 23.81 -6.81 -7.79
C GLU A 68 23.95 -6.52 -6.29
N GLN A 69 23.03 -5.74 -5.70
CA GLN A 69 23.11 -5.33 -4.31
C GLN A 69 22.45 -6.35 -3.38
N SER A 70 23.08 -6.56 -2.22
CA SER A 70 22.51 -7.37 -1.13
C SER A 70 21.27 -6.72 -0.52
N VAL A 71 20.32 -7.54 -0.09
CA VAL A 71 19.08 -7.09 0.53
C VAL A 71 19.34 -6.53 1.92
N GLU A 72 18.75 -5.37 2.23
CA GLU A 72 18.61 -4.91 3.60
C GLU A 72 17.34 -5.50 4.23
N LEU A 73 17.47 -6.09 5.41
CA LEU A 73 16.43 -6.91 6.02
C LEU A 73 15.62 -6.09 7.02
N ASN A 74 14.31 -5.93 6.78
CA ASN A 74 13.39 -5.54 7.85
C ASN A 74 13.09 -6.76 8.75
N MET A 75 13.79 -6.87 9.88
CA MET A 75 13.60 -7.98 10.83
C MET A 75 12.46 -7.77 11.83
N GLU A 76 11.74 -6.65 11.74
CA GLU A 76 10.72 -6.26 12.71
C GLU A 76 9.36 -6.95 12.48
N THR A 77 9.15 -7.57 11.31
CA THR A 77 7.88 -8.20 10.92
C THR A 77 8.03 -9.68 10.58
N ASN A 78 6.94 -10.41 10.82
CA ASN A 78 6.76 -11.84 10.60
C ASN A 78 5.76 -12.15 9.48
N THR A 79 5.47 -11.20 8.59
CA THR A 79 4.50 -11.33 7.48
C THR A 79 4.58 -12.66 6.73
N PRO A 80 5.76 -13.18 6.30
CA PRO A 80 5.81 -14.42 5.53
C PRO A 80 5.44 -15.67 6.30
N SER A 81 5.68 -15.71 7.61
CA SER A 81 5.31 -16.86 8.45
C SER A 81 3.86 -16.75 8.89
N VAL A 82 3.38 -15.56 9.26
CA VAL A 82 1.99 -15.34 9.72
C VAL A 82 0.99 -15.41 8.58
N CYS A 83 1.35 -14.91 7.39
CA CYS A 83 0.51 -14.95 6.20
C CYS A 83 0.71 -16.19 5.32
N ALA A 84 1.41 -17.21 5.83
CA ALA A 84 1.62 -18.44 5.09
C ALA A 84 0.26 -19.13 4.84
N PRO A 85 -0.01 -19.63 3.61
CA PRO A 85 -1.23 -20.38 3.35
C PRO A 85 -1.34 -21.61 4.27
N LYS A 86 -2.58 -22.06 4.49
CA LYS A 86 -2.85 -23.31 5.22
C LYS A 86 -2.03 -24.45 4.59
N GLU A 87 -1.47 -25.30 5.43
CA GLU A 87 -0.70 -26.49 5.03
C GLU A 87 0.57 -26.22 4.20
N SER A 88 1.06 -24.97 4.16
CA SER A 88 2.34 -24.69 3.52
C SER A 88 3.52 -25.34 4.28
N THR A 89 4.36 -26.06 3.54
CA THR A 89 5.45 -26.91 4.08
C THR A 89 6.82 -26.22 4.11
N CYS A 90 6.90 -24.93 3.78
CA CYS A 90 8.17 -24.23 3.56
C CYS A 90 9.12 -24.16 4.77
N SER A 91 8.70 -24.55 5.98
CA SER A 91 9.54 -24.48 7.20
C SER A 91 9.65 -25.77 8.01
N GLY A 92 9.08 -26.91 7.59
CA GLY A 92 9.11 -28.15 8.39
C GLY A 92 8.49 -28.04 9.79
N ILE A 93 7.83 -26.91 10.10
CA ILE A 93 7.13 -26.62 11.34
C ILE A 93 5.62 -26.75 11.07
N ALA A 94 4.93 -27.24 12.10
CA ALA A 94 3.52 -27.62 12.17
C ALA A 94 2.54 -26.84 11.30
N LYS A 95 1.46 -27.52 10.91
CA LYS A 95 0.25 -26.97 10.29
C LYS A 95 -0.01 -25.53 10.78
N SER A 96 0.40 -24.55 9.99
CA SER A 96 0.10 -23.15 10.27
C SER A 96 -1.37 -22.94 9.94
N GLU A 97 -2.15 -22.58 10.95
CA GLU A 97 -3.49 -22.06 10.73
C GLU A 97 -3.34 -20.61 10.27
N PHE A 98 -3.90 -20.29 9.11
CA PHE A 98 -3.90 -18.94 8.58
C PHE A 98 -4.80 -18.06 9.44
N ASP A 99 -4.21 -17.06 10.09
CA ASP A 99 -4.93 -16.05 10.86
C ASP A 99 -4.98 -14.74 10.09
N GLN A 100 -6.18 -14.39 9.61
CA GLN A 100 -6.38 -13.22 8.75
C GLN A 100 -6.02 -11.91 9.48
N GLU A 101 -6.41 -11.77 10.75
CA GLU A 101 -6.21 -10.53 11.52
C GLU A 101 -4.72 -10.29 11.80
N SER A 102 -4.01 -11.31 12.28
CA SER A 102 -2.56 -11.26 12.51
C SER A 102 -1.82 -11.01 11.22
N CYS A 103 -2.23 -11.65 10.13
CA CYS A 103 -1.61 -11.43 8.82
C CYS A 103 -1.78 -9.97 8.36
N LEU A 104 -3.00 -9.43 8.38
CA LEU A 104 -3.25 -8.03 8.01
C LEU A 104 -2.48 -7.05 8.92
N THR A 105 -2.38 -7.35 10.21
CA THR A 105 -1.60 -6.56 11.17
C THR A 105 -0.10 -6.54 10.82
N GLU A 106 0.49 -7.68 10.48
CA GLU A 106 1.90 -7.74 10.07
C GLU A 106 2.15 -7.03 8.72
N ILE A 107 1.21 -7.13 7.78
CA ILE A 107 1.25 -6.38 6.54
C ILE A 107 1.23 -4.87 6.81
N GLU A 108 0.34 -4.39 7.69
CA GLU A 108 0.27 -2.96 8.03
C GLU A 108 1.59 -2.46 8.63
N LYS A 109 2.22 -3.26 9.53
CA LYS A 109 3.54 -2.93 10.10
C LYS A 109 4.62 -2.83 9.01
N ASP A 110 4.65 -3.77 8.06
CA ASP A 110 5.56 -3.72 6.91
C ASP A 110 5.37 -2.41 6.14
N LEU A 111 4.12 -2.08 5.78
CA LEU A 111 3.81 -0.88 4.99
C LEU A 111 4.21 0.41 5.71
N ARG A 112 3.95 0.52 7.02
CA ARG A 112 4.35 1.66 7.85
C ARG A 112 5.87 1.79 7.93
N HIS A 113 6.58 0.68 8.11
CA HIS A 113 8.05 0.67 8.15
C HIS A 113 8.62 1.24 6.84
N TYR A 114 8.16 0.74 5.69
CA TYR A 114 8.63 1.25 4.40
C TYR A 114 8.19 2.69 4.16
N TYR A 115 6.97 3.09 4.53
CA TYR A 115 6.54 4.49 4.41
C TYR A 115 7.46 5.43 5.20
N LYS A 116 7.78 5.10 6.45
CA LYS A 116 8.70 5.88 7.29
C LYS A 116 10.10 5.94 6.68
N PHE A 117 10.62 4.82 6.17
CA PHE A 117 11.93 4.79 5.53
C PHE A 117 11.97 5.67 4.27
N LEU A 118 10.96 5.54 3.40
CA LEU A 118 10.91 6.21 2.10
C LEU A 118 10.68 7.73 2.23
N THR A 119 9.85 8.16 3.18
CA THR A 119 9.62 9.59 3.46
C THR A 119 10.84 10.30 4.06
N ALA A 120 11.76 9.56 4.69
CA ALA A 120 13.00 10.11 5.20
C ALA A 120 14.09 10.29 4.12
N GLN A 121 13.89 9.78 2.90
CA GLN A 121 14.88 9.88 1.84
C GLN A 121 14.88 11.27 1.17
N PRO A 122 16.06 11.80 0.77
CA PRO A 122 16.11 12.95 -0.12
C PRO A 122 15.45 12.62 -1.46
N ASP A 123 14.50 13.45 -1.89
CA ASP A 123 13.79 13.29 -3.16
C ASP A 123 13.61 14.64 -3.89
N PRO A 124 14.70 15.25 -4.37
CA PRO A 124 14.67 16.57 -5.02
C PRO A 124 13.80 16.58 -6.29
N SER A 125 13.72 15.45 -7.01
CA SER A 125 12.89 15.30 -8.20
C SER A 125 11.41 15.01 -7.91
N LYS A 126 11.08 14.75 -6.63
CA LYS A 126 9.78 14.24 -6.15
C LYS A 126 9.35 12.95 -6.86
N LEU A 127 10.30 12.21 -7.42
CA LEU A 127 9.99 11.05 -8.25
C LEU A 127 9.65 9.84 -7.36
N LEU A 128 10.36 9.67 -6.24
CA LEU A 128 10.00 8.66 -5.24
C LEU A 128 8.63 8.95 -4.64
N ASP A 129 8.33 10.24 -4.38
CA ASP A 129 7.04 10.69 -3.87
C ASP A 129 5.90 10.40 -4.85
N LYS A 130 6.04 10.84 -6.10
CA LYS A 130 5.04 10.68 -7.15
C LYS A 130 4.77 9.21 -7.51
N ILE A 131 5.83 8.40 -7.59
CA ILE A 131 5.70 7.02 -8.07
C ILE A 131 5.34 6.10 -6.90
N VAL A 132 6.18 6.03 -5.86
CA VAL A 132 6.06 5.01 -4.82
C VAL A 132 5.21 5.49 -3.65
N LEU A 133 5.53 6.63 -3.03
CA LEU A 133 4.85 7.08 -1.80
C LEU A 133 3.36 7.37 -2.02
N SER A 134 2.98 7.94 -3.16
CA SER A 134 1.57 8.17 -3.50
C SER A 134 0.79 6.85 -3.54
N SER A 135 1.28 5.85 -4.28
CA SER A 135 0.62 4.54 -4.38
C SER A 135 0.63 3.76 -3.06
N LEU A 136 1.70 3.90 -2.26
CA LEU A 136 1.77 3.31 -0.93
C LEU A 136 0.73 3.95 -0.02
N ARG A 137 0.58 5.28 -0.10
CA ARG A 137 -0.41 6.00 0.71
C ARG A 137 -1.82 5.55 0.37
N GLU A 138 -2.15 5.56 -0.93
CA GLU A 138 -3.45 5.10 -1.41
C GLU A 138 -3.74 3.67 -0.98
N PHE A 139 -2.77 2.77 -1.08
CA PHE A 139 -2.96 1.39 -0.65
C PHE A 139 -3.25 1.29 0.85
N MET A 140 -2.47 1.99 1.67
CA MET A 140 -2.66 1.97 3.12
C MET A 140 -3.99 2.61 3.55
N GLU A 141 -4.37 3.77 2.99
CA GLU A 141 -5.61 4.49 3.34
C GLU A 141 -6.88 3.74 2.89
N ASN A 142 -6.81 3.01 1.78
CA ASN A 142 -7.99 2.33 1.24
C ASN A 142 -8.13 0.88 1.73
N CYS A 143 -7.05 0.27 2.23
CA CYS A 143 -7.05 -1.15 2.60
C CYS A 143 -6.77 -1.46 4.06
N PHE A 144 -6.29 -0.47 4.82
CA PHE A 144 -5.95 -0.64 6.22
C PHE A 144 -6.55 0.51 7.03
N THR A 145 -6.67 0.32 8.34
CA THR A 145 -7.08 1.37 9.29
C THR A 145 -5.95 2.36 9.56
N TRP A 146 -5.36 2.88 8.49
CA TRP A 146 -4.35 3.93 8.57
C TRP A 146 -4.98 5.29 8.37
N SER A 147 -4.70 6.19 9.31
CA SER A 147 -4.92 7.62 9.10
C SER A 147 -3.57 8.32 9.15
N LEU A 148 -3.34 9.18 8.16
CA LEU A 148 -2.12 9.99 8.02
C LEU A 148 -1.85 10.86 9.28
N SER A 149 -2.87 11.07 10.12
CA SER A 149 -2.88 12.02 11.24
C SER A 149 -1.99 11.62 12.43
N ALA A 150 -1.63 10.35 12.62
CA ALA A 150 -0.86 9.91 13.80
C ALA A 150 0.66 9.92 13.59
N ASP A 151 1.13 9.69 12.36
CA ASP A 151 2.57 9.54 12.05
C ASP A 151 3.24 10.83 11.52
N LEU A 152 2.46 11.85 11.11
CA LEU A 152 2.98 13.09 10.53
C LEU A 152 3.49 14.14 11.55
N THR A 153 3.29 13.93 12.85
CA THR A 153 3.85 14.81 13.90
C THR A 153 5.38 14.74 13.97
N SER A 154 5.99 13.74 13.34
CA SER A 154 7.43 13.61 13.13
C SER A 154 7.83 14.01 11.71
N LYS A 155 7.46 15.20 11.25
CA LYS A 155 8.05 15.79 10.02
C LYS A 155 9.51 16.17 10.30
N GLN A 156 10.42 15.20 10.22
CA GLN A 156 11.78 15.51 9.78
C GLN A 156 11.63 15.81 8.29
N ALA A 157 11.52 17.08 7.92
CA ALA A 157 11.44 17.46 6.51
C ALA A 157 12.64 16.83 5.78
N ALA A 158 12.39 16.03 4.74
CA ALA A 158 13.44 15.58 3.85
C ALA A 158 14.22 16.82 3.40
N VAL A 159 15.54 16.82 3.63
CA VAL A 159 16.38 17.96 3.27
C VAL A 159 16.31 18.10 1.76
N GLU A 160 15.89 19.28 1.26
CA GLU A 160 15.94 19.61 -0.16
C GLU A 160 17.41 19.71 -0.60
N ARG A 161 18.00 18.55 -0.89
CA ARG A 161 19.34 18.41 -1.45
C ARG A 161 19.40 17.17 -2.32
N ASP A 162 20.43 17.11 -3.14
CA ASP A 162 20.74 15.91 -3.90
C ASP A 162 21.09 14.75 -2.96
N SER A 163 20.60 13.56 -3.32
CA SER A 163 20.93 12.32 -2.62
C SER A 163 22.39 11.94 -2.87
N THR A 164 23.11 11.57 -1.81
CA THR A 164 24.48 11.05 -1.93
C THR A 164 24.48 9.68 -2.61
N PHE A 165 25.66 9.20 -3.03
CA PHE A 165 25.80 7.84 -3.57
C PHE A 165 25.36 6.77 -2.56
N GLU A 166 25.75 6.92 -1.29
CA GLU A 166 25.42 5.96 -0.22
C GLU A 166 23.92 5.93 0.07
N GLU A 167 23.24 7.07 0.07
CA GLU A 167 21.78 7.14 0.23
C GLU A 167 21.03 6.47 -0.92
N ARG A 168 21.45 6.73 -2.16
CA ARG A 168 20.87 6.06 -3.34
C ARG A 168 21.12 4.56 -3.30
N LEU A 169 22.31 4.14 -2.86
CA LEU A 169 22.65 2.73 -2.69
C LEU A 169 21.78 2.08 -1.60
N ASN A 170 21.54 2.77 -0.49
CA ASN A 170 20.71 2.26 0.58
C ASN A 170 19.24 2.12 0.14
N LEU A 171 18.69 3.17 -0.49
CA LEU A 171 17.35 3.14 -1.06
C LEU A 171 17.18 2.00 -2.06
N CYS A 172 18.17 1.80 -2.92
CA CYS A 172 18.24 0.70 -3.88
C CYS A 172 18.17 -0.68 -3.21
N LYS A 173 18.92 -0.90 -2.12
CA LYS A 173 18.90 -2.14 -1.33
C LYS A 173 17.54 -2.39 -0.69
N VAL A 174 16.92 -1.36 -0.12
CA VAL A 174 15.60 -1.44 0.52
C VAL A 174 14.50 -1.69 -0.50
N LEU A 175 14.51 -1.02 -1.65
CA LEU A 175 13.44 -1.17 -2.66
C LEU A 175 13.52 -2.51 -3.40
N LYS A 176 14.69 -2.89 -3.94
CA LYS A 176 14.79 -4.01 -4.89
C LYS A 176 14.91 -5.37 -4.22
N GLY A 177 15.76 -5.47 -3.20
CA GLY A 177 16.16 -6.71 -2.54
C GLY A 177 16.27 -7.94 -3.46
N PHE A 178 17.44 -8.22 -4.05
CA PHE A 178 17.68 -9.43 -4.85
C PHE A 178 18.38 -10.57 -4.08
N GLN A 179 18.14 -11.82 -4.47
CA GLN A 179 18.60 -13.04 -3.82
C GLN A 179 19.98 -13.51 -4.33
N ILE A 180 20.85 -13.93 -3.40
CA ILE A 180 21.93 -14.88 -3.69
C ILE A 180 21.40 -16.29 -3.40
N ASN A 181 21.55 -17.18 -4.38
CA ASN A 181 21.15 -18.59 -4.35
C ASN A 181 21.84 -19.35 -3.22
N THR A 182 21.15 -19.59 -2.11
CA THR A 182 21.49 -20.64 -1.13
C THR A 182 20.23 -21.34 -0.65
N SER A 183 20.36 -22.64 -0.42
CA SER A 183 19.36 -23.72 -0.53
C SER A 183 18.36 -23.88 0.62
N ASP A 184 18.20 -22.90 1.51
CA ASP A 184 17.25 -23.00 2.63
C ASP A 184 16.30 -21.81 2.57
N CYS A 185 15.00 -22.04 2.80
CA CYS A 185 13.89 -21.09 2.64
C CYS A 185 14.21 -19.70 3.25
N LYS A 186 14.79 -18.82 2.44
CA LYS A 186 15.32 -17.52 2.87
C LYS A 186 14.21 -16.49 2.80
N VAL A 187 13.86 -15.92 3.95
CA VAL A 187 12.86 -14.86 4.02
C VAL A 187 13.39 -13.59 3.35
N LEU A 188 12.93 -13.31 2.13
CA LEU A 188 13.30 -12.13 1.35
C LEU A 188 12.50 -10.90 1.80
N LYS A 189 13.18 -9.75 1.97
CA LYS A 189 12.60 -8.57 2.64
C LYS A 189 12.90 -7.22 1.96
N GLY A 190 13.22 -7.20 0.66
CA GLY A 190 13.14 -5.95 -0.11
C GLY A 190 11.69 -5.51 -0.26
N PHE A 191 11.41 -4.21 -0.36
CA PHE A 191 10.05 -3.69 -0.42
C PHE A 191 9.27 -4.27 -1.61
N GLN A 192 9.93 -4.42 -2.77
CA GLN A 192 9.33 -5.09 -3.92
C GLN A 192 8.92 -6.53 -3.59
N ILE A 193 9.81 -7.30 -2.94
CA ILE A 193 9.53 -8.70 -2.57
C ILE A 193 8.42 -8.78 -1.51
N ARG A 194 8.44 -7.90 -0.50
CA ARG A 194 7.35 -7.80 0.48
C ARG A 194 6.03 -7.47 -0.21
N THR A 195 6.03 -6.55 -1.15
CA THR A 195 4.84 -6.18 -1.91
C THR A 195 4.33 -7.33 -2.77
N ILE A 196 5.20 -8.16 -3.35
CA ILE A 196 4.81 -9.41 -4.04
C ILE A 196 4.10 -10.35 -3.05
N THR A 197 4.69 -10.59 -1.87
CA THR A 197 4.08 -11.42 -0.83
C THR A 197 2.71 -10.87 -0.42
N ILE A 198 2.61 -9.56 -0.15
CA ILE A 198 1.36 -8.88 0.19
C ILE A 198 0.32 -9.08 -0.92
N ASN A 199 0.67 -8.86 -2.18
CA ASN A 199 -0.24 -9.05 -3.31
C ASN A 199 -0.78 -10.48 -3.40
N ARG A 200 0.07 -11.49 -3.18
CA ARG A 200 -0.33 -12.90 -3.18
C ARG A 200 -1.33 -13.18 -2.07
N VAL A 201 -1.05 -12.71 -0.86
CA VAL A 201 -1.90 -12.96 0.31
C VAL A 201 -3.22 -12.20 0.20
N ILE A 202 -3.21 -10.94 -0.26
CA ILE A 202 -4.41 -10.15 -0.56
C ILE A 202 -5.28 -10.86 -1.61
N GLY A 203 -4.67 -11.43 -2.66
CA GLY A 203 -5.37 -12.25 -3.64
C GLY A 203 -5.96 -13.54 -3.03
N TYR A 204 -5.20 -14.23 -2.19
CA TYR A 204 -5.66 -15.42 -1.46
C TYR A 204 -6.85 -15.11 -0.55
N MET A 205 -6.82 -13.98 0.15
CA MET A 205 -7.95 -13.49 0.96
C MET A 205 -9.16 -13.13 0.08
N ASN A 206 -8.96 -12.36 -1.00
CA ASN A 206 -10.03 -11.96 -1.91
C ASN A 206 -10.73 -13.15 -2.60
N SER A 207 -10.00 -14.24 -2.86
CA SER A 207 -10.56 -15.46 -3.46
C SER A 207 -11.45 -16.28 -2.51
N GLY A 208 -11.43 -15.97 -1.21
CA GLY A 208 -12.11 -16.76 -0.17
C GLY A 208 -11.44 -18.11 0.14
N GLU A 209 -10.32 -18.47 -0.49
CA GLU A 209 -9.63 -19.75 -0.26
C GLU A 209 -9.12 -19.91 1.17
N HIS A 210 -8.72 -18.82 1.81
CA HIS A 210 -8.34 -18.80 3.22
C HIS A 210 -9.41 -19.32 4.20
N ALA A 211 -10.68 -19.22 3.83
CA ALA A 211 -11.82 -19.64 4.65
C ALA A 211 -12.34 -21.04 4.30
N LYS A 212 -11.78 -21.70 3.28
CA LYS A 212 -12.06 -23.10 2.93
C LYS A 212 -11.26 -24.05 3.80
#